data_AF-A0A944ZVY7-F1
#
_entry.id   AF-A0A944ZVY7-F1
#
_cell.length_a   1.000
_cell.length_b   1.000
_cell.length_c   1.000
_cell.angle_alpha   90.00
_cell.angle_beta   90.00
_cell.angle_gamma   90.00
#
_symmetry.space_group_name_H-M   'P 1'
#
loop_
_entity.id
_entity.type
_entity.pdbx_description
1 polymer ?
#
loop_
_entity_poly.entity_id
_entity_poly.type
_entity_poly.pdbx_seq_one_letter_code
_entity_poly.pdbx_strand_id
1 'polypeptide(L)'
;MESNNETYETVQGRLDVLRKGIVSEENSVGYYQTLTEKTPEDSDVNKGMRRMYYDLMLEEKKHVSRFRELISQWEQKLKEFEK
;
A
#
# COMPACT_ATOMS: atom_id res chain seq x y z
N MET A 1 -3.61 -15.77 -26.11
CA MET A 1 -2.81 -15.37 -24.93
C MET A 1 -1.65 -14.57 -25.47
N GLU A 2 -1.68 -13.25 -25.31
CA GLU A 2 -0.53 -12.41 -25.68
C GLU A 2 0.69 -12.94 -24.94
N SER A 3 1.81 -13.10 -25.65
CA SER A 3 3.08 -13.52 -25.05
C SER A 3 3.39 -12.56 -23.89
N ASN A 4 3.57 -13.12 -22.69
CA ASN A 4 4.10 -12.45 -21.50
C ASN A 4 5.57 -12.05 -21.71
N ASN A 5 5.87 -11.31 -22.78
CA ASN A 5 7.19 -10.80 -23.07
C ASN A 5 7.38 -9.54 -22.24
N GLU A 6 7.64 -9.73 -20.95
CA GLU A 6 8.16 -8.65 -20.13
C GLU A 6 9.45 -8.13 -20.78
N THR A 7 9.50 -6.83 -21.04
CA THR A 7 10.70 -6.09 -21.44
C THR A 7 11.15 -5.20 -20.28
N TYR A 8 12.31 -4.58 -20.42
CA TYR A 8 12.78 -3.58 -19.46
C TYR A 8 11.71 -2.49 -19.23
N GLU A 9 11.12 -1.98 -20.31
CA GLU A 9 10.12 -0.92 -20.28
C GLU A 9 8.80 -1.37 -19.63
N THR A 10 8.34 -2.60 -19.87
CA THR A 10 7.10 -3.09 -19.24
C THR A 10 7.29 -3.27 -17.73
N VAL A 11 8.45 -3.77 -17.30
CA VAL A 11 8.78 -3.90 -15.87
C VAL A 11 8.90 -2.52 -15.21
N GLN A 12 9.55 -1.56 -15.87
CA GLN A 12 9.64 -0.19 -15.36
C GLN A 12 8.24 0.45 -15.20
N GLY A 13 7.36 0.27 -16.18
CA GLY A 13 5.97 0.75 -16.10
C GLY A 13 5.19 0.15 -14.93
N ARG A 14 5.37 -1.14 -14.64
CA ARG A 14 4.78 -1.78 -13.45
C ARG A 14 5.32 -1.18 -12.16
N LEU A 15 6.62 -0.96 -12.06
CA LEU A 15 7.24 -0.33 -10.90
C LEU A 15 6.70 1.09 -10.66
N ASP A 16 6.49 1.87 -11.71
CA ASP A 16 5.93 3.22 -11.59
C ASP A 16 4.48 3.21 -11.06
N VAL A 17 3.66 2.24 -11.50
CA VAL A 17 2.31 2.04 -10.94
C VAL A 17 2.39 1.67 -9.46
N LEU A 18 3.25 0.70 -9.11
CA LEU A 18 3.39 0.25 -7.73
C LEU A 18 3.90 1.36 -6.79
N ARG A 19 4.84 2.19 -7.26
CA ARG A 19 5.39 3.34 -6.50
C ARG A 19 4.36 4.43 -6.26
N LYS A 20 3.41 4.65 -7.19
CA LYS A 20 2.28 5.56 -6.95
C LYS A 20 1.26 4.94 -6.01
N GLY A 21 0.97 3.65 -6.18
CA GLY A 21 0.02 2.93 -5.34
C GLY A 21 0.44 2.89 -3.87
N ILE A 22 1.70 2.55 -3.58
CA ILE A 22 2.17 2.50 -2.19
C ILE A 22 2.04 3.84 -1.46
N VAL A 23 2.27 4.97 -2.15
CA VAL A 23 2.08 6.32 -1.56
C VAL A 23 0.62 6.53 -1.19
N SER A 24 -0.33 6.05 -2.01
CA SER A 24 -1.75 6.11 -1.68
C SER A 24 -2.07 5.33 -0.41
N GLU A 25 -1.54 4.10 -0.28
CA GLU A 25 -1.79 3.27 0.91
C GLU A 25 -1.15 3.86 2.17
N GLU A 26 0.07 4.39 2.08
CA GLU A 26 0.74 5.08 3.19
C GLU A 26 -0.04 6.33 3.65
N ASN A 27 -0.64 7.07 2.71
CA ASN A 27 -1.54 8.18 3.02
C ASN A 27 -2.81 7.70 3.73
N SER A 28 -3.42 6.60 3.29
CA SER A 28 -4.60 6.02 3.93
C SER A 28 -4.30 5.57 5.37
N VAL A 29 -3.13 4.98 5.62
CA VAL A 29 -2.66 4.64 6.98
C VAL A 29 -2.62 5.92 7.85
N GLY A 30 -1.96 6.98 7.36
CA GLY A 30 -1.86 8.24 8.09
C GLY A 30 -3.21 8.92 8.33
N TYR A 31 -4.13 8.81 7.37
CA TYR A 31 -5.49 9.33 7.49
C TYR A 31 -6.26 8.63 8.61
N TYR A 32 -6.32 7.30 8.63
CA TYR A 32 -7.03 6.57 9.68
C TYR A 32 -6.36 6.69 11.05
N GLN A 33 -5.03 6.79 11.09
CA GLN A 33 -4.31 7.13 12.33
C GLN A 33 -4.79 8.48 12.88
N THR A 34 -4.83 9.51 12.03
CA THR A 34 -5.28 10.86 12.42
C THR A 34 -6.73 10.87 12.91
N LEU A 35 -7.64 10.13 12.24
CA LEU A 35 -9.02 10.01 12.67
C LEU A 35 -9.16 9.30 14.01
N THR A 36 -8.37 8.25 14.22
CA THR A 36 -8.31 7.54 15.50
C THR A 36 -7.88 8.52 16.58
N GLU A 37 -6.76 9.22 16.42
CA GLU A 37 -6.22 10.17 17.40
C GLU A 37 -7.17 11.34 17.71
N LYS A 38 -7.89 11.86 16.71
CA LYS A 38 -8.83 12.99 16.88
C LYS A 38 -10.19 12.60 17.43
N THR A 39 -10.56 11.33 17.40
CA THR A 39 -11.84 10.87 17.97
C THR A 39 -11.69 10.68 19.48
N PRO A 40 -12.49 11.34 20.34
CA PRO A 40 -12.40 11.18 21.80
C PRO A 40 -12.74 9.74 22.27
N GLU A 41 -12.45 9.40 23.53
CA GLU A 41 -12.85 8.10 24.15
C GLU A 41 -13.93 8.25 25.23
N ASP A 42 -14.65 9.37 25.22
CA ASP A 42 -15.62 9.78 26.22
C ASP A 42 -16.99 9.08 26.13
N SER A 43 -17.26 8.36 25.05
CA SER A 43 -18.51 7.62 24.86
C SER A 43 -18.28 6.25 24.21
N ASP A 44 -19.21 5.32 24.42
CA ASP A 44 -19.14 3.99 23.80
C ASP A 44 -19.25 4.04 22.28
N VAL A 45 -19.98 5.04 21.76
CA VAL A 45 -20.03 5.34 20.32
C VAL A 45 -18.64 5.70 19.81
N ASN A 46 -17.96 6.64 20.46
CA ASN A 46 -16.64 7.08 20.03
C ASN A 46 -15.57 5.99 20.16
N LYS A 47 -15.64 5.17 21.23
CA LYS A 47 -14.79 3.97 21.35
C LYS A 47 -15.04 2.98 20.20
N GLY A 48 -16.30 2.80 19.78
CA GLY A 48 -16.65 1.98 18.62
C GLY A 48 -16.06 2.53 17.31
N MET A 49 -16.18 3.84 17.08
CA MET A 49 -15.61 4.51 15.91
C MET A 49 -14.09 4.38 15.85
N ARG A 50 -13.40 4.60 16.99
CA ARG A 50 -11.94 4.44 17.08
C ARG A 50 -11.48 3.03 16.73
N ARG A 51 -12.19 2.00 17.22
CA ARG A 51 -11.90 0.60 16.84
C ARG A 51 -12.02 0.40 15.34
N MET A 52 -13.07 0.92 14.71
CA MET A 52 -13.23 0.80 13.27
C MET A 52 -12.12 1.52 12.48
N TYR A 53 -11.75 2.75 12.86
CA TYR A 53 -10.64 3.45 12.21
C TYR A 53 -9.31 2.70 12.39
N TYR A 54 -9.08 2.13 13.57
CA TYR A 54 -7.90 1.33 13.83
C TYR A 54 -7.88 0.05 12.97
N ASP A 55 -8.99 -0.67 12.86
CA ASP A 55 -9.10 -1.87 12.04
C ASP A 55 -8.85 -1.55 10.55
N LEU A 56 -9.41 -0.46 10.04
CA LEU A 56 -9.15 0.00 8.67
C LEU A 56 -7.67 0.36 8.47
N MET A 57 -7.05 1.07 9.41
CA MET A 57 -5.61 1.36 9.36
C MET A 57 -4.77 0.07 9.29
N LEU A 58 -5.16 -0.99 9.99
CA LEU A 58 -4.47 -2.27 9.93
C LEU A 58 -4.59 -2.94 8.56
N GLU A 59 -5.74 -2.85 7.89
CA GLU A 59 -5.89 -3.34 6.52
C GLU A 59 -4.99 -2.57 5.55
N GLU A 60 -4.93 -1.24 5.64
CA GLU A 60 -4.04 -0.45 4.77
C GLU A 60 -2.56 -0.77 5.02
N LYS A 61 -2.16 -1.10 6.26
CA LYS A 61 -0.80 -1.58 6.56
C LYS A 61 -0.48 -2.92 5.88
N LYS A 62 -1.48 -3.79 5.70
CA LYS A 62 -1.32 -5.04 4.91
C LYS A 62 -1.17 -4.71 3.43
N HIS A 63 -1.94 -3.76 2.90
CA HIS A 63 -1.77 -3.28 1.53
C HIS A 63 -0.35 -2.73 1.31
N VAL A 64 0.14 -1.85 2.18
CA VAL A 64 1.52 -1.33 2.13
C VAL A 64 2.54 -2.46 2.11
N SER A 65 2.39 -3.47 2.98
CA SER A 65 3.28 -4.63 3.03
C SER A 65 3.27 -5.39 1.70
N ARG A 66 2.09 -5.60 1.12
CA ARG A 66 1.95 -6.26 -0.19
C ARG A 66 2.58 -5.46 -1.33
N PHE A 67 2.42 -4.13 -1.33
CA PHE A 67 3.08 -3.26 -2.31
C PHE A 67 4.60 -3.37 -2.20
N ARG A 68 5.17 -3.37 -0.99
CA ARG A 68 6.62 -3.52 -0.77
C ARG A 68 7.15 -4.85 -1.30
N GLU A 69 6.44 -5.94 -1.07
CA GLU A 69 6.77 -7.26 -1.63
C GLU A 69 6.79 -7.22 -3.17
N LEU A 70 5.75 -6.68 -3.79
CA LEU A 70 5.64 -6.59 -5.24
C LEU A 70 6.73 -5.70 -5.83
N ILE A 71 6.99 -4.54 -5.23
CA ILE A 71 8.08 -3.64 -5.66
C ILE A 71 9.41 -4.39 -5.61
N SER A 72 9.72 -5.07 -4.50
CA SER A 72 10.96 -5.84 -4.38
C SER A 72 11.09 -6.93 -5.46
N GLN A 73 10.00 -7.63 -5.78
CA GLN A 73 9.99 -8.66 -6.83
C GLN A 73 10.28 -8.06 -8.21
N TRP A 74 9.63 -6.95 -8.55
CA TRP A 74 9.80 -6.31 -9.85
C TRP A 74 11.13 -5.56 -9.98
N GLU A 75 11.68 -5.01 -8.89
CA GLU A 75 13.04 -4.46 -8.87
C GLU A 75 14.09 -5.56 -9.09
N GLN A 76 13.88 -6.76 -8.53
CA GLN A 76 14.73 -7.91 -8.82
C GLN A 76 14.62 -8.32 -10.29
N LYS A 77 13.40 -8.34 -10.84
CA LYS A 77 13.16 -8.66 -12.25
C LYS A 77 13.82 -7.66 -13.20
N LEU A 78 13.77 -6.36 -12.89
CA LEU A 78 14.37 -5.30 -13.69
C LEU A 78 15.89 -5.52 -13.87
N LYS A 79 16.57 -5.93 -12.80
CA LYS A 79 18.02 -6.25 -12.80
C LYS A 79 18.39 -7.40 -13.73
N GLU A 80 17.45 -8.25 -14.12
CA GLU A 80 17.71 -9.32 -15.11
C GLU A 80 17.93 -8.76 -16.52
N PHE A 81 17.43 -7.56 -16.80
CA PHE A 81 17.57 -6.88 -18.10
C PHE A 81 18.77 -5.93 -18.16
N GLU A 82 19.42 -5.64 -17.02
CA GLU A 82 20.60 -4.76 -16.94
C GLU A 82 21.93 -5.51 -17.15
N LYS A 83 21.87 -6.80 -17.51
CA LYS A 83 23.01 -7.68 -17.79
C LYS A 83 23.22 -7.89 -19.28
#